data_AF-T0ZT93-F1
#
_entry.id   AF-T0ZT93-F1
#
_cell.length_a   1.000
_cell.length_b   1.000
_cell.length_c   1.000
_cell.angle_alpha   90.00
_cell.angle_beta   90.00
_cell.angle_gamma   90.00
#
_symmetry.space_group_name_H-M   'P 1'
#
loop_
_entity.id
_entity.type
_entity.pdbx_description
1 polymer ?
#
loop_
_entity_poly.entity_id
_entity_poly.type
_entity_poly.pdbx_seq_one_letter_code
_entity_poly.pdbx_strand_id
1 'polypeptide(L)'
;MDGVGVYQLSLVSFPIYFQCKRYKGSVSSGAVRDFRGAMAGRGEKGLLITTGTFTRDARDEASRDGAPPVELISGDDLCSLLKQYSLGVKTEHKMVETVTVAPEYFDEV
;
A
#
# COMPACT_ATOMS: atom_id res chain seq x y z
N MET A 1 -0.89 -6.10 17.05
CA MET A 1 -1.82 -6.56 16.01
C MET A 1 -3.08 -5.72 16.14
N ASP A 2 -3.59 -5.18 15.04
CA ASP A 2 -4.61 -4.12 15.10
C ASP A 2 -6.00 -4.62 14.68
N GLY A 3 -6.07 -5.77 14.01
CA GLY A 3 -7.35 -6.43 13.73
C GLY A 3 -7.23 -7.73 12.96
N VAL A 4 -8.39 -8.31 12.67
CA VAL A 4 -8.56 -9.55 11.90
C VAL A 4 -9.62 -9.28 10.82
N GLY A 5 -9.34 -9.69 9.59
CA GLY A 5 -10.28 -9.75 8.48
C GLY A 5 -10.48 -11.19 8.02
N VAL A 6 -11.49 -11.42 7.18
CA VAL A 6 -11.74 -12.72 6.54
C VAL A 6 -11.56 -12.57 5.05
N TYR A 7 -10.63 -13.34 4.48
CA TYR A 7 -10.46 -13.43 3.04
C TYR A 7 -11.17 -14.67 2.52
N GLN A 8 -12.21 -14.47 1.71
CA GLN A 8 -13.02 -15.54 1.16
C GLN A 8 -12.66 -15.80 -0.30
N LEU A 9 -12.19 -17.02 -0.58
CA LEU A 9 -11.94 -17.54 -1.91
C LEU A 9 -12.97 -18.61 -2.22
N SER A 10 -13.98 -18.26 -3.01
CA SER A 10 -15.09 -19.15 -3.39
C SER A 10 -15.73 -19.80 -2.14
N LEU A 11 -15.44 -21.07 -1.88
CA LEU A 11 -15.99 -21.86 -0.76
C LEU A 11 -15.10 -21.87 0.50
N VAL A 12 -13.93 -21.24 0.49
CA VAL A 12 -12.96 -21.29 1.60
C VAL A 12 -12.69 -19.89 2.15
N SER A 13 -12.62 -19.77 3.48
CA SER A 13 -12.35 -18.53 4.19
C SER A 13 -11.09 -18.65 5.04
N PHE A 14 -10.22 -17.65 4.96
CA PHE A 14 -8.98 -17.58 5.72
C PHE A 14 -8.97 -16.34 6.63
N PRO A 15 -8.60 -16.46 7.92
CA PRO A 15 -8.35 -15.30 8.74
C PRO A 15 -7.09 -14.58 8.24
N ILE A 16 -7.23 -13.29 7.93
CA ILE A 16 -6.12 -12.40 7.62
C ILE A 16 -5.90 -11.48 8.80
N TYR A 17 -4.70 -11.50 9.34
CA TYR A 17 -4.33 -10.58 10.40
C TYR A 17 -3.72 -9.32 9.81
N PHE A 18 -4.00 -8.16 10.40
CA PHE A 18 -3.39 -6.93 9.94
C PHE A 18 -2.84 -6.05 11.07
N GLN A 19 -1.84 -5.27 10.71
CA GLN A 19 -1.18 -4.29 11.57
C GLN A 19 -0.94 -3.03 10.73
N CYS A 20 -1.31 -1.89 11.30
CA CYS A 20 -1.13 -0.57 10.73
C CYS A 20 -0.08 0.20 11.55
N LYS A 21 0.91 0.79 10.86
CA LYS A 21 1.98 1.56 11.47
C LYS A 21 2.04 2.96 10.86
N ARG A 22 1.55 3.97 11.60
CA ARG A 22 1.68 5.39 11.21
C ARG A 22 3.11 5.86 11.46
N TYR A 23 3.94 5.83 10.42
CA TYR A 23 5.39 6.10 10.49
C TYR A 23 5.75 7.29 9.59
N LYS A 24 6.72 8.08 10.04
CA LYS A 24 7.45 9.05 9.20
C LYS A 24 8.81 8.42 8.90
N GLY A 25 8.98 7.85 7.71
CA GLY A 25 10.22 7.17 7.28
C GLY A 25 10.00 5.69 6.94
N SER A 26 11.08 4.90 6.98
CA SER A 26 11.08 3.51 6.55
C SER A 26 10.87 2.52 7.70
N VAL A 27 10.06 1.50 7.45
CA VAL A 27 9.84 0.35 8.35
C VAL A 27 10.92 -0.70 8.09
N SER A 28 11.59 -1.16 9.15
CA SER A 28 12.66 -2.16 9.10
C SER A 28 12.13 -3.59 9.22
N SER A 29 13.00 -4.57 8.96
CA SER A 29 12.70 -6.01 9.09
C SER A 29 12.26 -6.42 10.49
N GLY A 30 12.68 -5.70 11.53
CA GLY A 30 12.24 -5.96 12.92
C GLY A 30 10.73 -5.91 13.07
N ALA A 31 10.07 -4.91 12.48
CA ALA A 31 8.62 -4.79 12.54
C ALA A 31 7.90 -5.96 11.84
N VAL A 32 8.48 -6.49 10.77
CA VAL A 32 7.95 -7.66 10.06
C VAL A 32 8.11 -8.92 10.91
N ARG A 33 9.26 -9.11 11.57
CA ARG A 33 9.49 -10.24 12.50
C ARG A 33 8.55 -10.19 13.69
N ASP A 34 8.41 -9.01 14.31
CA ASP A 34 7.53 -8.81 15.47
C ASP A 34 6.07 -9.11 15.12
N PHE A 35 5.62 -8.60 13.97
CA PHE A 35 4.27 -8.87 13.49
C PHE A 35 4.04 -10.34 13.19
N ARG A 36 5.00 -10.99 12.51
CA ARG A 36 4.94 -12.43 12.23
C ARG A 36 4.95 -13.27 13.50
N GLY A 37 5.75 -12.91 14.50
CA GLY A 37 5.76 -13.53 15.81
C GLY A 37 4.39 -13.43 16.50
N ALA A 38 3.72 -12.28 16.39
CA ALA A 38 2.37 -12.09 16.92
C ALA A 38 1.29 -12.93 16.20
N MET A 39 1.53 -13.33 14.96
CA MET A 39 0.65 -14.22 14.17
C MET A 39 0.91 -15.71 14.40
N ALA A 40 2.06 -16.07 14.97
CA ALA A 40 2.47 -17.47 15.11
C ALA A 40 1.40 -18.30 15.85
N GLY A 41 1.01 -19.42 15.25
CA GLY A 41 -0.03 -20.32 15.78
C GLY A 41 -1.46 -19.79 15.70
N ARG A 42 -1.68 -18.63 15.06
CA ARG A 42 -3.00 -17.98 14.94
C ARG A 42 -3.46 -17.81 13.49
N GLY A 43 -2.53 -17.57 12.57
CA GLY A 43 -2.86 -17.30 11.18
C GLY A 43 -1.81 -17.69 10.18
N GLU A 44 -2.26 -17.89 8.94
CA GLU A 44 -1.43 -18.30 7.81
C GLU A 44 -0.99 -17.13 6.93
N LYS A 45 -1.64 -15.96 7.07
CA LYS A 45 -1.33 -14.75 6.28
C LYS A 45 -1.47 -13.47 7.10
N GLY A 46 -0.56 -12.53 6.83
CA GLY A 46 -0.50 -11.22 7.47
C GLY A 46 -0.49 -10.08 6.48
N LEU A 47 -1.03 -8.93 6.87
CA LEU A 47 -0.98 -7.68 6.12
C LEU A 47 -0.39 -6.57 7.01
N LEU A 48 0.76 -6.03 6.61
CA LEU A 48 1.40 -4.91 7.30
C LEU A 48 1.26 -3.65 6.46
N ILE A 49 0.55 -2.66 7.00
CA ILE A 49 0.21 -1.40 6.34
C ILE A 49 0.99 -0.27 7.00
N THR A 50 1.58 0.63 6.22
CA THR A 50 2.24 1.82 6.75
C THR A 50 1.97 3.07 5.92
N THR A 51 2.05 4.24 6.54
CA THR A 51 2.08 5.54 5.85
C THR A 51 3.48 5.91 5.35
N GLY A 52 4.50 5.12 5.67
CA GLY A 52 5.88 5.30 5.24
C GLY A 52 6.29 4.34 4.11
N THR A 53 7.56 3.96 4.06
CA THR A 53 8.08 2.96 3.11
C THR A 53 8.61 1.72 3.84
N PHE A 54 8.94 0.65 3.11
CA PHE A 54 9.62 -0.52 3.66
C PHE A 54 11.06 -0.57 3.16
N THR A 55 12.01 -0.90 4.05
CA THR A 55 13.39 -1.16 3.64
C THR A 55 13.48 -2.43 2.80
N ARG A 56 14.58 -2.60 2.05
CA ARG A 56 14.84 -3.84 1.31
C ARG A 56 14.80 -5.06 2.23
N ASP A 57 15.51 -4.98 3.36
CA ASP A 57 15.53 -6.06 4.35
C ASP A 57 14.12 -6.38 4.91
N ALA A 58 13.24 -5.39 5.01
CA ALA A 58 11.86 -5.62 5.44
C ALA A 58 11.06 -6.40 4.38
N ARG A 59 11.27 -6.09 3.09
CA ARG A 59 10.68 -6.83 1.97
C ARG A 59 11.22 -8.26 1.91
N ASP A 60 12.53 -8.42 2.02
CA ASP A 60 13.19 -9.73 2.02
C ASP A 60 12.74 -10.59 3.22
N GLU A 61 12.61 -9.98 4.41
CA GLU A 61 12.06 -10.67 5.58
C GLU A 61 10.58 -11.04 5.37
N ALA A 62 9.79 -10.18 4.73
CA ALA A 62 8.36 -10.40 4.50
C ALA A 62 8.10 -11.64 3.63
N SER A 63 8.93 -11.83 2.59
CA SER A 63 8.90 -12.98 1.68
C SER A 63 9.86 -14.12 2.06
N ARG A 64 10.37 -14.17 3.31
CA ARG A 64 11.34 -15.18 3.73
C ARG A 64 10.77 -16.60 3.64
N ASP A 65 11.51 -17.48 2.96
CA ASP A 65 11.16 -18.89 2.80
C ASP A 65 10.98 -19.61 4.14
N GLY A 66 9.97 -20.49 4.20
CA GLY A 66 9.64 -21.27 5.39
C GLY A 66 8.91 -20.49 6.50
N ALA A 67 8.54 -19.23 6.25
CA ALA A 67 7.84 -18.40 7.21
C ALA A 67 6.48 -17.90 6.66
N PRO A 68 5.41 -17.78 7.47
CA PRO A 68 4.08 -17.38 6.98
C PRO A 68 4.10 -16.01 6.29
N PRO A 69 3.66 -15.87 5.03
CA PRO A 69 3.88 -14.66 4.25
C PRO A 69 3.21 -13.42 4.87
N VAL A 70 3.92 -12.30 4.80
CA VAL A 70 3.43 -10.98 5.23
C VAL A 70 3.37 -10.08 4.01
N GLU A 71 2.16 -9.69 3.62
CA GLU A 71 1.93 -8.73 2.55
C GLU A 71 2.22 -7.31 3.06
N LEU A 72 2.90 -6.50 2.24
CA LEU A 72 3.35 -5.16 2.63
C LEU A 72 2.61 -4.10 1.81
N ILE A 73 1.88 -3.20 2.47
CA ILE A 73 1.25 -2.02 1.84
C ILE A 73 1.97 -0.77 2.32
N SER A 74 2.78 -0.17 1.45
CA SER A 74 3.46 1.09 1.74
C SER A 74 2.52 2.30 1.62
N GLY A 75 3.00 3.49 1.98
CA GLY A 75 2.22 4.71 1.88
C GLY A 75 1.78 5.02 0.45
N ASP A 76 2.62 4.75 -0.55
CA ASP A 76 2.30 4.96 -1.95
C ASP A 76 1.28 3.93 -2.47
N ASP A 77 1.42 2.67 -2.03
CA ASP A 77 0.45 1.61 -2.33
C ASP A 77 -0.91 1.95 -1.70
N LEU A 78 -0.91 2.40 -0.44
CA LEU A 78 -2.11 2.81 0.27
C LEU A 78 -2.77 4.01 -0.43
N CYS A 79 -2.01 5.03 -0.83
CA CYS A 79 -2.54 6.16 -1.59
C CYS A 79 -3.18 5.70 -2.91
N SER A 80 -2.54 4.77 -3.61
CA SER A 80 -3.06 4.21 -4.87
C SER A 80 -4.37 3.46 -4.64
N LEU A 81 -4.45 2.64 -3.59
CA LEU A 81 -5.68 1.92 -3.21
C LEU A 81 -6.80 2.89 -2.81
N LEU A 82 -6.50 3.90 -1.98
CA LEU A 82 -7.48 4.92 -1.59
C LEU A 82 -8.07 5.64 -2.80
N LYS A 83 -7.21 6.00 -3.77
CA LYS A 83 -7.64 6.59 -5.04
C LYS A 83 -8.48 5.63 -5.87
N GLN A 84 -8.01 4.40 -6.07
CA GLN A 84 -8.67 3.39 -6.89
C GLN A 84 -10.09 3.09 -6.39
N TYR A 85 -10.25 2.94 -5.07
CA TYR A 85 -11.54 2.62 -4.46
C TYR A 85 -12.34 3.86 -4.04
N SER A 86 -11.87 5.07 -4.36
CA SER A 86 -12.51 6.35 -3.98
C SER A 86 -12.82 6.45 -2.48
N LEU A 87 -11.89 5.96 -1.64
CA LEU A 87 -12.04 5.93 -0.19
C LEU A 87 -11.50 7.22 0.41
N GLY A 88 -12.40 8.06 0.93
CA GLY A 88 -12.02 9.31 1.63
C GLY A 88 -11.34 10.35 0.74
N VAL A 89 -11.41 10.19 -0.58
CA VAL A 89 -10.81 11.08 -1.58
C VAL A 89 -11.83 11.48 -2.64
N LYS A 90 -11.68 12.69 -3.19
CA LYS A 90 -12.45 13.16 -4.34
C LYS A 90 -11.47 13.43 -5.48
N THR A 91 -11.68 12.78 -6.63
CA THR A 91 -10.86 13.00 -7.81
C THR A 91 -11.54 14.01 -8.72
N GLU A 92 -10.86 15.12 -9.01
CA GLU A 92 -11.33 16.13 -9.96
C GLU A 92 -10.37 16.18 -11.15
N HIS A 93 -10.91 16.05 -12.36
CA HIS A 93 -10.14 16.22 -13.59
C HIS A 93 -10.18 17.68 -14.01
N LYS A 94 -9.04 18.37 -13.93
CA LYS A 94 -8.90 19.74 -14.42
C LYS A 94 -8.31 19.72 -15.83
N MET A 95 -9.01 20.31 -16.79
CA MET A 95 -8.46 20.61 -18.11
C MET A 95 -7.55 21.83 -17.99
N VAL A 96 -6.31 21.72 -18.46
CA VAL A 96 -5.37 22.84 -18.52
C VAL A 96 -5.20 23.21 -19.99
N GLU A 97 -5.81 24.31 -20.40
CA GLU A 97 -5.58 24.89 -21.73
C GLU A 97 -4.25 25.64 -21.74
N THR A 98 -3.39 25.32 -22.70
CA THR A 98 -2.17 26.06 -22.96
C THR A 98 -2.34 26.74 -24.30
N VAL A 99 -2.50 28.07 -24.28
CA VAL A 99 -2.62 28.90 -25.49
C VAL A 99 -1.28 29.58 -25.72
N THR A 100 -0.75 29.45 -26.94
CA THR A 100 0.46 30.15 -27.37
C THR A 100 0.11 30.96 -28.60
N VAL A 101 0.59 32.20 -28.67
CA VAL A 101 0.41 33.06 -29.84
C VAL A 101 1.29 32.52 -30.95
N ALA A 102 0.74 32.33 -32.15
CA ALA A 102 1.50 32.01 -33.36
C ALA A 102 1.80 33.33 -34.09
N PRO A 103 3.01 33.90 -33.98
CA PRO A 103 3.33 35.20 -34.56
C PRO A 103 3.20 35.20 -36.08
N GLU A 104 3.54 34.09 -36.72
CA GLU A 104 3.57 33.95 -38.20
C GLU A 104 2.19 34.15 -38.82
N TYR A 105 1.12 33.83 -38.08
CA TYR A 105 -0.25 34.05 -38.53
C TYR A 105 -0.58 35.55 -38.69
N PHE A 106 0.11 36.42 -37.96
CA PHE A 106 -0.13 37.86 -37.98
C PHE A 106 0.81 38.62 -38.93
N ASP A 107 1.74 37.94 -39.61
CA ASP A 107 2.70 38.57 -40.52
C ASP A 107 2.11 38.87 -41.92
N GLU A 108 0.94 38.31 -42.26
CA GLU A 108 0.26 38.50 -43.57
C GLU A 108 -0.86 39.56 -43.55
N VAL A 109 -1.02 40.33 -42.46
CA VAL A 109 -2.02 41.40 -42.30
C VAL A 109 -1.40 42.79 -42.48
#